data_AF-A0A6G3BU95-F1
#
_entry.id   AF-A0A6G3BU95-F1
#
_cell.length_a   1.000
_cell.length_b   1.000
_cell.length_c   1.000
_cell.angle_alpha   90.00
_cell.angle_beta   90.00
_cell.angle_gamma   90.00
#
_symmetry.space_group_name_H-M   'P 1'
#
loop_
_entity.id
_entity.type
_entity.pdbx_description
1 polymer ?
#
loop_
_entity_poly.entity_id
_entity_poly.type
_entity_poly.pdbx_seq_one_letter_code
_entity_poly.pdbx_strand_id
1 'polypeptide(L)' 'GGNAPVIVMDDADLDEAVASCVSGAFWAAGQNCIGTQRILIAAEVYERFRDAFVARTMLLRTGDPLDERTDVGPMITQ' A
#
# COMPACT_ATOMS: atom_id res chain seq x y z
N GLY A 1 6.87 3.67 16.89
CA GLY A 1 7.53 2.83 15.88
C GLY A 1 6.81 1.50 15.80
N GLY A 2 6.63 0.98 14.59
CA GLY A 2 6.01 -0.31 14.31
C GLY A 2 6.73 -1.00 13.14
N ASN A 3 6.49 -2.30 12.97
CA ASN A 3 6.86 -3.08 11.79
C ASN A 3 5.62 -3.87 11.31
N ALA A 4 4.53 -3.15 11.09
CA ALA A 4 3.18 -3.72 11.03
C ALA A 4 3.02 -4.65 9.81
N PRO A 5 2.85 -5.97 10.03
CA PRO A 5 2.63 -6.91 8.95
C PRO A 5 1.14 -7.03 8.61
N VAL A 6 0.85 -7.28 7.33
CA VAL A 6 -0.42 -7.80 6.85
C VAL A 6 -0.20 -9.24 6.38
N ILE A 7 -1.12 -10.15 6.73
CA ILE A 7 -1.12 -11.53 6.25
C ILE A 7 -2.30 -11.69 5.29
N VAL A 8 -2.04 -12.12 4.05
CA VAL A 8 -3.03 -12.37 3.01
C VAL A 8 -3.10 -13.86 2.78
N MET A 9 -4.22 -14.46 3.19
CA MET A 9 -4.51 -15.88 3.01
C MET A 9 -5.02 -16.14 1.58
N ASP A 10 -5.06 -17.41 1.17
CA ASP A 10 -5.50 -17.84 -0.15
C ASP A 10 -7.01 -17.65 -0.39
N ASP A 11 -7.80 -17.59 0.67
CA ASP A 11 -9.23 -17.33 0.68
C ASP A 11 -9.60 -15.84 0.86
N ALA A 12 -8.60 -14.95 0.94
CA ALA A 12 -8.83 -13.53 1.10
C ALA A 12 -9.49 -12.90 -0.15
N ASP A 13 -10.32 -11.88 0.06
CA ASP A 13 -10.73 -10.98 -1.02
C ASP A 13 -9.50 -10.19 -1.49
N LEU A 14 -8.97 -10.56 -2.67
CA LEU A 14 -7.75 -9.97 -3.19
C LEU A 14 -7.91 -8.51 -3.61
N ASP A 15 -9.10 -8.09 -4.07
CA ASP A 15 -9.31 -6.71 -4.50
C ASP A 15 -9.33 -5.78 -3.29
N GLU A 16 -10.03 -6.19 -2.22
CA GLU A 16 -10.04 -5.47 -0.95
C GLU A 16 -8.65 -5.47 -0.29
N ALA A 17 -7.99 -6.64 -0.25
CA ALA A 17 -6.67 -6.78 0.35
C ALA A 17 -5.63 -5.91 -0.35
N VAL A 18 -5.63 -5.88 -1.69
CA VAL A 18 -4.74 -5.03 -2.48
C VAL A 18 -5.03 -3.55 -2.22
N ALA A 19 -6.30 -3.13 -2.29
CA ALA A 19 -6.66 -1.73 -2.06
C ALA A 19 -6.24 -1.24 -0.66
N SER A 20 -6.50 -2.06 0.35
CA SER A 20 -6.16 -1.78 1.75
C SER A 20 -4.65 -1.73 1.96
N CYS A 21 -3.90 -2.67 1.37
CA CYS A 21 -2.44 -2.69 1.49
C CYS A 21 -1.78 -1.50 0.79
N VAL A 22 -2.26 -1.09 -0.40
CA VAL A 22 -1.74 0.09 -1.10
C VAL A 22 -1.98 1.35 -0.25
N SER A 23 -3.19 1.53 0.26
CA SER A 23 -3.50 2.64 1.17
C SER A 23 -2.63 2.59 2.43
N GLY A 24 -2.55 1.44 3.10
CA GLY A 24 -1.76 1.28 4.32
C GLY A 24 -0.27 1.50 4.15
N ALA A 25 0.27 1.19 2.97
CA ALA A 25 1.70 1.36 2.66
C ALA A 25 2.06 2.80 2.27
N PHE A 26 1.21 3.49 1.50
CA PHE A 26 1.58 4.75 0.84
C PHE A 26 0.83 5.98 1.34
N TRP A 27 -0.25 5.84 2.09
CA TRP A 27 -0.96 6.98 2.67
C TRP A 27 -0.01 7.82 3.55
N ALA A 28 -0.10 9.14 3.42
CA ALA A 28 0.84 10.10 4.02
C ALA A 28 2.32 9.81 3.67
N ALA A 29 2.60 9.29 2.47
CA ALA A 29 3.92 8.84 2.04
C ALA A 29 4.53 7.75 2.93
N GLY A 30 3.69 6.92 3.56
CA GLY A 30 4.11 5.89 4.51
C GLY A 30 4.61 6.47 5.85
N GLN A 31 4.41 7.77 6.11
CA GLN A 31 4.80 8.45 7.35
C GLN A 31 3.78 8.19 8.46
N ASN A 32 3.40 6.93 8.63
CA ASN A 32 2.46 6.48 9.64
C ASN A 32 3.10 5.35 10.46
N CYS A 33 3.11 5.50 11.79
CA CYS A 33 3.72 4.52 12.69
C CYS A 33 3.01 3.16 12.71
N ILE A 34 1.77 3.10 12.20
CA ILE A 34 0.97 1.89 12.02
C ILE A 34 0.78 1.52 10.53
N GLY A 35 1.54 2.15 9.63
CA GLY A 35 1.49 1.86 8.20
C GLY A 35 1.94 0.43 7.87
N THR A 36 1.41 -0.12 6.78
CA THR A 36 1.75 -1.46 6.29
C THR A 36 3.18 -1.46 5.75
N GLN A 37 4.07 -2.21 6.40
CA GLN A 37 5.50 -2.28 6.01
C GLN A 37 5.90 -3.64 5.45
N ARG A 38 5.15 -4.69 5.79
CA ARG A 38 5.35 -6.05 5.29
C ARG A 38 4.02 -6.67 4.93
N ILE A 39 3.98 -7.36 3.81
CA ILE A 39 2.81 -8.11 3.37
C ILE A 39 3.28 -9.55 3.14
N LEU A 40 2.76 -10.48 3.93
CA LEU A 40 3.03 -11.90 3.87
C LEU A 40 1.86 -12.57 3.16
N ILE A 41 2.11 -13.20 2.02
CA ILE A 41 1.05 -13.64 1.11
C ILE A 41 1.16 -15.16 0.94
N ALA A 42 0.03 -15.86 1.01
CA ALA A 42 -0.05 -17.28 0.67
C ALA A 42 0.45 -17.52 -0.77
N ALA A 43 1.23 -18.58 -0.96
CA ALA A 43 1.96 -18.81 -2.20
C ALA A 43 1.03 -18.92 -3.43
N GLU A 44 -0.16 -19.48 -3.21
CA GLU A 44 -1.22 -19.73 -4.18
C GLU A 44 -1.75 -18.44 -4.83
N VAL A 45 -1.73 -17.32 -4.09
CA VAL A 45 -2.27 -16.02 -4.54
C VAL A 45 -1.19 -14.95 -4.73
N TYR A 46 0.07 -15.25 -4.44
CA TYR A 46 1.18 -14.30 -4.46
C TYR A 46 1.30 -13.53 -5.78
N GLU A 47 1.36 -14.23 -6.91
CA GLU A 47 1.56 -13.60 -8.22
C GLU A 47 0.42 -12.62 -8.55
N ARG A 48 -0.83 -13.05 -8.34
CA ARG A 48 -2.02 -12.22 -8.59
C ARG A 48 -2.05 -11.00 -7.68
N PHE A 49 -1.79 -11.18 -6.39
CA PHE A 49 -1.74 -10.07 -5.43
C PHE A 49 -0.61 -9.10 -5.79
N ARG A 50 0.61 -9.60 -6.05
CA ARG A 50 1.78 -8.77 -6.39
C ARG A 50 1.48 -7.91 -7.60
N ASP A 51 1.00 -8.51 -8.67
CA ASP A 51 0.76 -7.80 -9.93
C ASP A 51 -0.32 -6.73 -9.77
N ALA A 52 -1.42 -7.05 -9.08
CA ALA A 52 -2.47 -6.09 -8.78
C ALA A 52 -2.00 -4.95 -7.85
N PHE A 53 -1.20 -5.28 -6.82
CA PHE A 53 -0.62 -4.31 -5.89
C PHE A 53 0.30 -3.33 -6.62
N VAL A 54 1.20 -3.84 -7.47
CA VAL A 54 2.09 -3.00 -8.28
C VAL A 54 1.28 -2.14 -9.24
N ALA A 55 0.35 -2.73 -10.00
CA ALA A 55 -0.48 -2.01 -10.95
C ALA A 55 -1.26 -0.87 -10.28
N ARG A 56 -1.85 -1.12 -9.11
CA ARG A 56 -2.60 -0.11 -8.36
C ARG A 56 -1.69 0.96 -7.74
N THR A 57 -0.51 0.57 -7.25
CA THR A 57 0.49 1.51 -6.73
C THR A 57 0.96 2.48 -7.82
N MET A 58 1.14 2.00 -9.06
CA MET A 58 1.54 2.83 -10.20
C MET A 58 0.49 3.86 -10.63
N LEU A 59 -0.76 3.75 -10.15
CA LEU A 59 -1.80 4.74 -10.39
C LEU A 59 -1.76 5.92 -9.40
N LEU A 60 -1.03 5.80 -8.29
CA LEU A 60 -0.91 6.86 -7.29
C LEU A 60 -0.20 8.08 -7.88
N ARG A 61 -0.80 9.25 -7.70
CA ARG A 61 -0.24 10.53 -8.11
C ARG A 61 0.59 11.11 -6.99
N THR A 62 1.88 11.27 -7.25
CA THR A 62 2.79 12.00 -6.37
C THR A 62 2.80 13.48 -6.76
N GLY A 63 2.82 14.39 -5.78
CA GLY A 63 2.74 15.81 -6.10
C GLY A 63 2.63 16.76 -4.92
N ASP A 64 2.17 17.97 -5.22
CA ASP A 64 1.88 19.01 -4.25
C ASP A 64 0.75 18.54 -3.30
N PRO A 65 0.96 18.53 -1.98
CA PRO A 65 -0.07 18.12 -1.02
C PRO A 65 -1.30 19.04 -1.00
N LEU A 66 -1.25 20.23 -1.62
CA LEU A 66 -2.39 21.12 -1.79
C LEU A 66 -3.22 20.84 -3.07
N ASP A 67 -2.73 20.02 -4.01
CA ASP A 67 -3.52 19.55 -5.16
C ASP A 67 -4.41 18.38 -4.72
N GLU A 68 -5.73 18.53 -4.83
CA GLU A 68 -6.73 17.50 -4.48
C GLU A 68 -6.57 16.19 -5.27
N ARG A 69 -5.81 16.22 -6.37
CA ARG A 69 -5.51 15.04 -7.19
C ARG A 69 -4.26 14.28 -6.74
N THR A 70 -3.52 14.80 -5.76
CA THR A 70 -2.34 14.14 -5.20
C THR A 70 -2.76 13.06 -4.22
N ASP A 71 -2.34 11.82 -4.48
CA ASP A 71 -2.55 10.70 -3.57
C ASP A 71 -1.42 10.60 -2.53
N VAL A 72 -0.20 10.94 -2.93
CA VAL A 72 1.02 10.80 -2.11
C VAL A 72 1.83 12.10 -2.14
N GLY A 73 1.81 12.82 -1.01
CA GLY A 73 2.60 14.04 -0.81
C GLY A 73 4.09 13.78 -0.52
N PRO A 74 4.88 14.83 -0.24
CA PRO A 74 6.29 14.71 0.08
C PRO A 74 6.53 14.12 1.49
N MET A 75 7.76 13.67 1.71
CA MET A 75 8.28 13.40 3.05
C MET A 75 8.52 14.71 3.80
N ILE A 76 8.58 14.65 5.14
CA ILE A 76 8.67 15.82 6.00
C ILE A 76 9.94 16.68 5.76
N THR A 77 11.07 16.06 5.43
CA THR A 77 12.35 16.75 5.22
C THR A 77 13.21 16.03 4.17
N GLN A 78 14.32 16.67 3.75
CA GLN A 78 15.38 16.06 2.94
C GLN A 78 16.14 14.97 3.69
#